data_AF-A0A7Z9SYM9-F1
#
_entry.id   AF-A0A7Z9SYM9-F1
#
_cell.length_a   1.000
_cell.length_b   1.000
_cell.length_c   1.000
_cell.angle_alpha   90.00
_cell.angle_beta   90.00
_cell.angle_gamma   90.00
#
_symmetry.space_group_name_H-M   'P 1'
#
loop_
_entity.id
_entity.type
_entity.pdbx_description
1 polymer ?
#
loop_
_entity_poly.entity_id
_entity_poly.type
_entity_poly.pdbx_seq_one_letter_code
_entity_poly.pdbx_strand_id
1 'polypeptide(L)'
;SKIYNSVCALVSGRAPFSDLGGPIMIAQLAGKSARAGFLPLLLFTAFISINLAFVNILPIPGLDGGHLLIILLEGISRREFSVKARIRIQQVGMAFLMLLIVSVLYNDIARLITG
;
A
#
# COMPACT_ATOMS: atom_id res chain seq x y z
N SER A 1 23.25 21.41 8.28
CA SER A 1 23.08 20.39 7.24
C SER A 1 21.63 19.92 7.18
N LYS A 2 20.78 20.55 6.34
CA LYS A 2 19.31 20.30 6.32
C LYS A 2 18.92 18.95 5.68
N ILE A 3 19.83 18.37 4.89
CA ILE A 3 19.63 17.10 4.18
C ILE A 3 19.71 15.90 5.14
N TYR A 4 20.64 15.90 6.08
CA TYR A 4 20.78 14.83 7.08
C TYR A 4 19.55 14.74 7.99
N ASN A 5 18.98 15.88 8.39
CA ASN A 5 17.77 15.89 9.22
C ASN A 5 16.53 15.40 8.46
N SER A 6 16.44 15.64 7.15
CA SER A 6 15.32 15.18 6.32
C SER A 6 15.38 13.67 6.07
N VAL A 7 16.59 13.14 5.85
CA VAL A 7 16.86 11.71 5.73
C VAL A 7 16.66 10.99 7.07
N CYS A 8 17.17 11.55 8.18
CA CYS A 8 16.91 11.03 9.51
C CYS A 8 15.43 11.11 9.90
N ALA A 9 14.66 12.09 9.43
CA ALA A 9 13.21 12.16 9.68
C ALA A 9 12.43 11.03 8.99
N LEU A 10 12.83 10.66 7.77
CA LEU A 10 12.26 9.51 7.05
C LEU A 10 12.66 8.17 7.71
N VAL A 11 13.89 8.06 8.20
CA VAL A 11 14.41 6.84 8.86
C VAL A 11 13.97 6.71 10.33
N SER A 12 13.69 7.82 11.02
CA SER A 12 13.31 7.81 12.46
C SER A 12 11.86 7.42 12.74
N GLY A 13 11.10 6.95 11.73
CA GLY A 13 9.73 6.48 11.92
C GLY A 13 8.75 7.56 12.36
N ARG A 14 9.13 8.85 12.24
CA ARG A 14 8.33 10.01 12.64
C ARG A 14 7.41 10.56 11.54
N ALA A 15 7.35 9.91 10.38
CA ALA A 15 6.30 10.15 9.42
C ALA A 15 5.13 9.21 9.78
N PRO A 16 4.10 9.69 10.49
CA PRO A 16 2.96 8.86 10.81
C PRO A 16 2.32 8.33 9.53
N PHE A 17 1.73 7.13 9.59
CA PHE A 17 0.91 6.55 8.50
C PHE A 17 -0.15 7.53 7.97
N SER A 18 -0.54 8.54 8.77
CA SER A 18 -1.47 9.61 8.41
C SER A 18 -0.90 10.67 7.45
N ASP A 19 0.43 10.77 7.31
CA ASP A 19 1.10 11.74 6.41
C ASP A 19 1.37 11.16 5.01
N LEU A 20 1.33 9.83 4.88
CA LEU A 20 1.21 9.17 3.60
C LEU A 20 -0.24 9.38 3.11
N GLY A 21 -0.48 10.53 2.46
CA GLY A 21 -1.68 10.75 1.66
C GLY A 21 -1.84 9.66 0.60
N GLY A 22 -2.95 9.68 -0.16
CA GLY A 22 -3.23 8.63 -1.12
C GLY A 22 -2.22 8.52 -2.27
N PRO A 23 -2.50 7.67 -3.29
CA PRO A 23 -1.58 7.35 -4.37
C PRO A 23 -0.95 8.57 -5.06
N ILE A 24 -1.70 9.68 -5.18
CA ILE A 24 -1.19 10.89 -5.83
C ILE A 24 -0.13 11.57 -4.96
N MET A 25 -0.36 11.65 -3.65
CA MET A 25 0.61 12.24 -2.72
C MET A 25 1.91 11.42 -2.68
N ILE A 26 1.80 10.09 -2.70
CA ILE A 26 2.96 9.19 -2.79
C ILE A 26 3.77 9.47 -4.05
N ALA A 27 3.11 9.64 -5.21
CA ALA A 27 3.78 9.99 -6.46
C ALA A 27 4.47 11.36 -6.40
N GLN A 28 3.85 12.36 -5.76
CA GLN A 28 4.47 13.67 -5.55
C GLN A 28 5.72 13.58 -4.66
N LEU A 29 5.66 12.82 -3.57
CA LEU A 29 6.79 12.59 -2.67
C LEU A 29 7.91 11.84 -3.38
N ALA A 30 7.59 10.83 -4.20
CA ALA A 30 8.58 10.14 -5.05
C ALA A 30 9.30 11.14 -5.97
N GLY A 31 8.57 12.03 -6.64
CA GLY A 31 9.14 13.06 -7.51
C GLY A 31 9.97 14.12 -6.77
N LYS A 32 9.66 14.41 -5.50
CA LYS A 32 10.49 15.27 -4.63
C LYS A 32 11.78 14.54 -4.21
N SER A 33 11.68 13.28 -3.80
CA SER A 33 12.82 12.44 -3.43
C SER A 33 13.77 12.23 -4.60
N ALA A 34 13.25 11.99 -5.80
CA ALA A 34 14.05 11.87 -7.02
C ALA A 34 14.84 13.15 -7.34
N ARG A 35 14.20 14.32 -7.19
CA ARG A 35 14.86 15.63 -7.36
C ARG A 35 15.90 15.94 -6.27
N ALA A 36 15.75 15.36 -5.08
CA ALA A 36 16.72 15.50 -3.99
C ALA A 36 17.97 14.62 -4.16
N GLY A 37 17.97 13.67 -5.10
CA GLY A 37 19.11 12.83 -5.46
C GLY A 37 18.87 11.33 -5.26
N PHE A 38 19.88 10.52 -5.59
CA PHE A 38 19.79 9.06 -5.58
C PHE A 38 19.55 8.47 -4.18
N LEU A 39 20.30 8.93 -3.18
CA LEU A 39 20.20 8.39 -1.81
C LEU A 39 18.81 8.67 -1.17
N PRO A 40 18.25 9.89 -1.23
CA PRO A 40 16.88 10.15 -0.76
C PRO A 40 15.82 9.32 -1.49
N LEU A 41 15.95 9.13 -2.80
CA LEU A 41 15.04 8.28 -3.56
C LEU A 41 15.11 6.81 -3.10
N LEU A 42 16.31 6.27 -2.91
CA LEU A 42 16.49 4.90 -2.43
C LEU A 42 15.86 4.69 -1.05
N LEU A 43 16.04 5.64 -0.13
CA LEU A 43 15.44 5.59 1.20
C LEU A 43 13.91 5.70 1.17
N PHE A 44 13.37 6.59 0.32
CA PHE A 44 11.94 6.69 0.12
C PHE A 44 11.35 5.39 -0.44
N THR A 45 11.99 4.81 -1.46
CA THR A 45 11.56 3.54 -2.03
C THR A 45 11.64 2.41 -1.00
N ALA A 46 12.72 2.32 -0.22
CA ALA A 46 12.85 1.32 0.84
C ALA A 46 11.72 1.45 1.88
N PHE A 47 11.40 2.68 2.28
CA PHE A 47 10.31 2.96 3.20
C PHE A 47 8.94 2.53 2.63
N ILE A 48 8.62 2.91 1.38
CA ILE A 48 7.36 2.51 0.73
C ILE A 48 7.29 0.98 0.57
N SER A 49 8.38 0.34 0.15
CA SER A 49 8.44 -1.12 -0.05
C SER A 49 8.15 -1.89 1.24
N ILE A 50 8.71 -1.46 2.38
CA ILE A 50 8.42 -2.08 3.68
C ILE A 50 6.94 -1.94 4.04
N ASN A 51 6.37 -0.75 3.87
CA ASN A 51 4.94 -0.53 4.13
C ASN A 51 4.05 -1.38 3.21
N LEU A 52 4.39 -1.46 1.92
CA LEU A 52 3.65 -2.28 0.96
C LEU A 52 3.73 -3.77 1.30
N ALA A 53 4.87 -4.25 1.81
CA ALA A 53 5.00 -5.62 2.28
C ALA A 53 4.04 -5.93 3.43
N PHE A 54 3.88 -5.01 4.40
CA PHE A 54 2.88 -5.17 5.47
C PHE A 54 1.45 -5.22 4.93
N VAL A 55 1.09 -4.31 4.00
CA VAL A 55 -0.25 -4.28 3.38
C VAL A 55 -0.52 -5.56 2.58
N ASN A 56 0.45 -6.06 1.81
CA ASN A 56 0.30 -7.27 1.00
C ASN A 56 0.13 -8.55 1.84
N ILE A 57 0.58 -8.57 3.10
CA ILE A 57 0.38 -9.72 4.01
C ILE A 57 -1.03 -9.73 4.62
N LEU A 58 -1.76 -8.61 4.57
CA LEU A 58 -3.10 -8.53 5.14
C LEU A 58 -4.06 -9.52 4.45
N PRO A 59 -5.02 -10.09 5.20
CA PRO A 59 -5.98 -11.07 4.71
C PRO A 59 -7.10 -10.42 3.86
N ILE A 60 -6.72 -9.61 2.87
CA ILE A 60 -7.64 -8.91 1.98
C ILE A 60 -7.70 -9.67 0.65
N PRO A 61 -8.88 -10.18 0.26
CA PRO A 61 -9.04 -10.85 -1.03
C PRO A 61 -8.67 -9.91 -2.18
N GLY A 62 -7.80 -10.37 -3.09
CA GLY A 62 -7.20 -9.54 -4.15
C GLY A 62 -5.75 -9.13 -3.89
N LEU A 63 -5.25 -9.28 -2.65
CA LEU A 63 -3.83 -9.18 -2.29
C LEU A 63 -3.23 -10.57 -2.01
N ASP A 64 -1.90 -10.66 -1.96
CA ASP A 64 -1.15 -11.89 -1.71
C ASP A 64 -1.54 -12.58 -0.39
N GLY A 65 -1.76 -11.80 0.66
CA GLY A 65 -2.19 -12.27 1.99
C GLY A 65 -3.59 -12.90 1.98
N GLY A 66 -4.46 -12.48 1.06
CA GLY A 66 -5.77 -13.11 0.85
C GLY A 66 -5.64 -14.53 0.32
N HIS A 67 -4.70 -14.79 -0.59
CA HIS A 67 -4.40 -16.13 -1.06
C HIS A 67 -3.82 -17.01 0.05
N LEU A 68 -2.90 -16.44 0.82
CA LEU A 68 -2.29 -17.08 1.98
C LEU A 68 -3.34 -17.50 3.01
N LEU A 69 -4.32 -16.64 3.30
CA LEU A 69 -5.44 -16.97 4.18
C LEU A 69 -6.28 -18.13 3.64
N ILE A 70 -6.61 -18.15 2.34
CA ILE A 70 -7.37 -19.25 1.74
C ILE A 70 -6.63 -20.58 1.92
N ILE A 71 -5.32 -20.60 1.64
CA ILE A 71 -4.48 -21.80 1.80
C ILE A 71 -4.43 -22.24 3.26
N LEU A 72 -4.29 -21.30 4.21
CA LEU A 72 -4.32 -21.60 5.64
C LEU A 72 -5.66 -22.21 6.06
N LEU A 73 -6.79 -21.66 5.59
CA LEU A 73 -8.11 -22.20 5.88
C LEU A 73 -8.30 -23.60 5.31
N GLU A 74 -7.77 -23.89 4.12
CA GLU A 74 -7.82 -25.25 3.54
C GLU A 74 -6.96 -26.23 4.31
N GLY A 75 -5.77 -25.80 4.74
CA GLY A 75 -4.88 -26.60 5.58
C GLY A 75 -5.51 -26.97 6.92
N ILE A 76 -6.22 -26.02 7.55
CA ILE A 76 -6.94 -26.25 8.81
C ILE A 76 -8.20 -27.09 8.57
N SER A 77 -8.99 -26.75 7.56
CA SER A 77 -10.27 -27.41 7.29
C SER A 77 -10.12 -28.78 6.62
N ARG A 78 -8.90 -29.16 6.20
CA ARG A 78 -8.57 -30.36 5.40
C ARG A 78 -9.50 -30.57 4.19
N ARG A 79 -10.04 -29.48 3.66
CA ARG A 79 -10.99 -29.46 2.54
C ARG A 79 -10.64 -28.30 1.64
N GLU A 80 -10.52 -28.59 0.36
CA GLU A 80 -10.23 -27.57 -0.66
C GLU A 80 -11.49 -26.74 -0.95
N PHE A 81 -11.33 -25.43 -1.04
CA PHE A 81 -12.36 -24.58 -1.59
C PHE A 81 -12.52 -24.91 -3.07
N SER A 82 -13.78 -25.07 -3.51
CA SER A 82 -14.06 -25.22 -4.94
C SER A 82 -13.47 -24.04 -5.73
N VAL A 83 -12.98 -24.32 -6.93
CA VAL A 83 -12.44 -23.30 -7.86
C VAL A 83 -13.43 -22.15 -8.05
N LYS A 84 -14.74 -22.46 -8.14
CA LYS A 84 -15.81 -21.46 -8.27
C LYS A 84 -15.90 -20.54 -7.05
N ALA A 85 -15.74 -21.07 -5.84
CA ALA A 85 -15.76 -20.28 -4.61
C ALA A 85 -14.55 -19.33 -4.53
N ARG A 86 -13.34 -19.82 -4.84
CA ARG A 86 -12.13 -18.99 -4.89
C ARG A 86 -12.26 -17.84 -5.88
N ILE A 87 -12.73 -18.12 -7.11
CA ILE A 87 -12.93 -17.09 -8.13
C ILE A 87 -13.91 -16.02 -7.64
N ARG A 88 -15.04 -16.40 -7.02
CA ARG A 88 -15.99 -15.42 -6.48
C ARG A 88 -15.39 -14.57 -5.38
N ILE A 89 -14.68 -15.18 -4.42
CA ILE A 89 -14.05 -14.45 -3.31
C ILE A 89 -13.03 -13.45 -3.87
N GLN A 90 -12.22 -13.87 -4.84
CA GLN A 90 -11.24 -13.02 -5.52
C GLN A 90 -11.91 -11.85 -6.25
N GLN A 91 -12.99 -12.12 -7.00
CA GLN A 91 -13.72 -11.10 -7.76
C GLN A 91 -14.37 -10.06 -6.85
N VAL A 92 -15.00 -10.51 -5.76
CA VAL A 92 -15.61 -9.61 -4.76
C VAL A 92 -14.52 -8.77 -4.09
N GLY A 93 -13.40 -9.39 -3.71
CA GLY A 93 -12.22 -8.70 -3.18
C GLY A 93 -11.68 -7.63 -4.11
N MET A 94 -11.47 -7.99 -5.37
CA MET A 94 -10.97 -7.08 -6.39
C MET A 94 -11.93 -5.92 -6.65
N ALA A 95 -13.25 -6.18 -6.71
CA ALA A 95 -14.25 -5.13 -6.86
C ALA A 95 -14.21 -4.13 -5.68
N PHE A 96 -14.10 -4.65 -4.45
CA PHE A 96 -13.97 -3.82 -3.26
C PHE A 96 -12.65 -3.03 -3.25
N LEU A 97 -11.54 -3.65 -3.63
CA LEU A 97 -10.24 -2.99 -3.73
C LEU A 97 -10.27 -1.87 -4.78
N MET A 98 -10.85 -2.11 -5.95
CA MET A 98 -11.01 -1.08 -6.97
C MET A 98 -11.87 0.08 -6.47
N LEU A 99 -12.98 -0.20 -5.79
CA LEU A 99 -13.83 0.83 -5.19
C LEU A 99 -13.04 1.68 -4.18
N LEU A 100 -12.22 1.04 -3.34
CA LEU A 100 -11.37 1.72 -2.37
C LEU A 100 -10.33 2.60 -3.07
N ILE A 101 -9.63 2.08 -4.09
CA ILE A 101 -8.65 2.85 -4.88
C ILE A 101 -9.31 4.08 -5.50
N VAL A 102 -10.47 3.94 -6.12
CA VAL A 102 -11.20 5.07 -6.72
C VAL A 102 -11.61 6.08 -5.64
N SER A 103 -12.07 5.61 -4.48
CA SER A 103 -12.50 6.48 -3.37
C SER A 103 -11.33 7.29 -2.80
N VAL A 104 -10.18 6.66 -2.61
CA VAL A 104 -8.96 7.34 -2.14
C VAL A 104 -8.45 8.31 -3.21
N LEU A 105 -8.44 7.91 -4.48
CA LEU A 105 -8.03 8.78 -5.58
C LEU A 105 -8.93 10.01 -5.71
N TYR A 106 -10.25 9.82 -5.57
CA TYR A 106 -11.21 10.92 -5.55
C TYR A 106 -10.95 11.87 -4.38
N ASN A 107 -10.69 11.34 -3.19
CA ASN A 107 -10.35 12.15 -2.01
C ASN A 107 -9.05 12.94 -2.21
N ASP A 108 -8.01 12.30 -2.75
CA ASP A 108 -6.74 12.95 -3.08
C ASP A 108 -6.94 14.11 -4.07
N ILE A 109 -7.71 13.89 -5.14
CA ILE A 109 -8.00 14.93 -6.15
C ILE A 109 -8.79 16.08 -5.52
N ALA A 110 -9.84 15.77 -4.75
CA ALA A 110 -10.64 16.78 -4.07
C ALA A 110 -9.79 17.62 -3.12
N ARG A 111 -8.85 16.98 -2.41
CA ARG A 111 -7.90 17.66 -1.52
C ARG A 111 -6.93 18.57 -2.28
N LEU A 112 -6.47 18.18 -3.47
CA LEU A 112 -5.60 19.00 -4.32
C LEU A 112 -6.29 20.20 -4.95
N ILE A 113 -7.62 20.14 -5.13
CA ILE A 113 -8.40 21.24 -5.70
C ILE A 113 -8.88 22.19 -4.59
N THR A 114 -9.19 21.68 -3.40
CA THR A 114 -9.76 22.46 -2.28
C THR A 114 -8.69 23.02 -1.35
N GLY A 115 -7.51 22.40 -1.27
CA GLY A 115 -6.35 22.87 -0.50
C GLY A 115 -5.36 23.65 -1.35
#